data_AF-A0A009ZZI6-F1
#
_entry.id   AF-A0A009ZZI6-F1
#
_cell.length_a   1.000
_cell.length_b   1.000
_cell.length_c   1.000
_cell.angle_alpha   90.00
_cell.angle_beta   90.00
_cell.angle_gamma   90.00
#
_symmetry.space_group_name_H-M   'P 1'
#
loop_
_entity.id
_entity.type
_entity.pdbx_description
1 polymer ?
#
loop_
_entity_poly.entity_id
_entity_poly.type
_entity_poly.pdbx_seq_one_letter_code
_entity_poly.pdbx_strand_id
1 'polypeptide(L)' 'MKIIYLQENNVIAIVSLVDESNIAEEAPKHVPLGKKFKIIDDSELPTDTKYRDAWTVDESDLTDGIGEMA' A
#
# COMPACT_ATOMS: atom_id res chain seq x y z
N MET A 1 -10.88 -2.91 1.34
CA MET A 1 -9.49 -2.68 1.82
C MET A 1 -8.48 -2.62 0.66
N LYS A 2 -7.41 -1.84 0.83
CA LYS A 2 -6.34 -1.64 -0.14
C LYS A 2 -4.99 -1.63 0.58
N ILE A 3 -3.96 -2.10 -0.10
CA ILE A 3 -2.58 -2.07 0.38
C ILE A 3 -1.91 -0.87 -0.28
N ILE A 4 -1.25 -0.03 0.51
CA ILE A 4 -0.45 1.07 0.01
C ILE A 4 1.01 0.90 0.42
N TYR A 5 1.93 1.24 -0.46
CA TYR A 5 3.36 1.23 -0.16
C TYR A 5 4.10 2.32 -0.94
N LEU A 6 5.23 2.77 -0.40
CA LEU A 6 6.05 3.80 -1.03
C LEU A 6 7.08 3.17 -1.98
N GLN A 7 7.06 3.59 -3.24
CA GLN A 7 8.03 3.17 -4.25
C GLN A 7 9.32 4.01 -4.20
N GLU A 8 10.37 3.56 -4.89
CA GLU A 8 11.68 4.26 -4.91
C GLU A 8 11.63 5.65 -5.58
N ASN A 9 10.65 5.88 -6.45
CA ASN A 9 10.40 7.16 -7.10
C ASN A 9 9.56 8.12 -6.23
N ASN A 10 9.35 7.81 -4.94
CA ASN A 10 8.53 8.57 -4.01
C ASN A 10 7.05 8.68 -4.39
N VAL A 11 6.57 7.72 -5.19
CA VAL A 11 5.16 7.58 -5.56
C VAL A 11 4.52 6.49 -4.72
N ILE A 12 3.25 6.66 -4.36
CA ILE A 12 2.47 5.65 -3.65
C ILE A 12 1.92 4.63 -4.64
N ALA A 13 2.25 3.36 -4.43
CA ALA A 13 1.59 2.26 -5.10
C ALA A 13 0.37 1.81 -4.29
N ILE A 14 -0.75 1.57 -4.97
CA ILE A 14 -2.01 1.13 -4.39
C ILE A 14 -2.37 -0.21 -5.00
N VAL A 15 -2.36 -1.27 -4.21
CA VAL A 15 -2.73 -2.63 -4.61
C VAL A 15 -4.10 -2.95 -4.02
N SER A 16 -5.01 -3.41 -4.87
CA SER A 16 -6.34 -3.87 -4.46
C SER A 16 -6.40 -5.38 -4.67
N LEU A 17 -6.68 -6.13 -3.61
CA LEU A 17 -6.92 -7.56 -3.71
C LEU A 17 -8.37 -7.82 -4.13
N VAL A 18 -8.57 -8.89 -4.90
CA VAL A 18 -9.90 -9.37 -5.25
C VAL A 18 -10.53 -10.12 -4.08
N ASP A 19 -9.71 -10.85 -3.32
CA ASP A 19 -10.11 -11.61 -2.14
C ASP A 19 -9.64 -10.90 -0.86
N GLU A 20 -10.59 -10.31 -0.15
CA GLU A 20 -10.31 -9.55 1.09
C GLU A 20 -10.23 -10.46 2.33
N SER A 21 -10.57 -11.74 2.21
CA SER A 21 -10.58 -12.69 3.35
C SER A 21 -9.22 -12.81 4.05
N ASN A 22 -8.12 -12.53 3.35
CA ASN A 22 -6.78 -12.71 3.91
C ASN A 22 -5.76 -11.65 3.46
N ILE A 23 -6.19 -10.39 3.42
CA ILE A 23 -5.34 -9.27 2.98
C ILE A 23 -4.05 -9.14 3.78
N ALA A 24 -4.05 -9.46 5.07
CA ALA A 24 -2.84 -9.40 5.90
C ALA A 24 -1.77 -10.43 5.50
N GLU A 25 -2.17 -11.65 5.10
CA GLU A 25 -1.25 -12.70 4.66
C GLU A 25 -0.81 -12.52 3.20
N GLU A 26 -1.68 -11.97 2.35
CA GLU A 26 -1.38 -11.75 0.94
C GLU A 26 -0.62 -10.45 0.70
N ALA A 27 -0.85 -9.40 1.51
CA ALA A 27 -0.19 -8.10 1.35
C ALA A 27 1.34 -8.16 1.21
N PRO A 28 2.10 -8.85 2.09
CA PRO A 28 3.55 -8.91 1.95
C PRO A 28 4.00 -9.64 0.67
N LYS A 29 3.17 -10.53 0.10
CA LYS A 29 3.45 -11.22 -1.17
C LYS A 29 3.24 -10.35 -2.39
N HIS A 30 2.54 -9.21 -2.25
CA HIS A 30 2.31 -8.24 -3.33
C HIS A 30 3.22 -7.01 -3.25
N VAL A 31 4.00 -6.90 -2.18
CA VAL A 31 4.87 -5.76 -1.91
C VAL A 31 6.33 -6.20 -2.11
N PRO A 32 7.15 -5.43 -2.83
CA PRO A 32 8.54 -5.78 -3.07
C PRO A 32 9.34 -5.97 -1.78
N LEU A 33 10.32 -6.87 -1.81
CA LEU A 33 11.18 -7.17 -0.68
C LEU A 33 11.77 -5.90 -0.06
N GLY A 34 11.57 -5.72 1.24
CA GLY A 34 12.12 -4.60 2.00
C GLY A 34 11.33 -3.29 1.90
N LYS A 35 10.20 -3.25 1.19
CA LYS A 35 9.30 -2.08 1.17
C LYS A 35 8.26 -2.16 2.27
N LYS A 36 8.18 -1.13 3.12
CA LYS A 36 7.11 -1.02 4.11
C LYS A 36 5.77 -0.80 3.41
N PHE A 37 4.69 -1.35 3.96
CA PHE A 37 3.34 -1.13 3.47
C PHE A 37 2.34 -0.88 4.60
N LYS A 38 1.19 -0.33 4.24
CA LYS A 38 0.04 -0.09 5.12
C LYS A 38 -1.22 -0.66 4.49
N ILE A 39 -2.09 -1.26 5.29
CA ILE A 39 -3.41 -1.70 4.84
C ILE A 39 -4.41 -0.64 5.27
N ILE A 40 -5.09 -0.04 4.30
CA ILE A 40 -6.05 1.03 4.53
C ILE A 40 -7.41 0.68 3.92
N ASP A 41 -8.46 1.30 4.43
CA ASP A 41 -9.78 1.18 3.82
C ASP A 41 -9.91 2.08 2.58
N ASP A 42 -10.86 1.80 1.69
CA ASP A 42 -11.10 2.71 0.56
C ASP A 42 -11.60 4.09 1.03
N SER A 43 -12.26 4.13 2.18
CA SER A 43 -12.72 5.36 2.82
C SER A 43 -11.57 6.27 3.31
N GLU A 44 -10.39 5.70 3.57
CA GLU A 44 -9.19 6.46 3.96
C GLU A 44 -8.52 7.12 2.76
N LEU A 45 -8.78 6.63 1.55
CA LEU A 45 -8.25 7.25 0.34
C LEU A 45 -9.07 8.47 -0.06
N PRO A 46 -8.42 9.53 -0.57
CA PRO A 46 -9.14 10.64 -1.18
C PRO A 46 -10.01 10.14 -2.34
N THR A 47 -11.28 10.52 -2.33
CA THR A 47 -12.21 10.29 -3.44
C THR A 47 -11.75 10.99 -4.72
N ASP A 48 -10.97 12.07 -4.59
CA ASP A 48 -10.39 12.83 -5.69
C ASP A 48 -9.12 12.16 -6.23
N THR A 49 -9.32 11.29 -7.20
CA THR A 49 -8.29 10.43 -7.79
C THR A 49 -7.44 11.11 -8.86
N LYS A 50 -7.72 12.39 -9.13
CA LYS A 50 -7.10 13.18 -10.20
C LYS A 50 -5.63 13.53 -9.95
N TYR A 51 -5.22 13.52 -8.68
CA TYR A 51 -3.86 13.89 -8.26
C TYR A 51 -3.19 12.79 -7.42
N ARG A 52 -3.46 11.52 -7.74
CA ARG A 52 -2.84 10.37 -7.05
C ARG A 52 -1.31 10.42 -7.07
N ASP A 53 -0.71 10.91 -8.15
CA ASP A 53 0.74 11.13 -8.25
C ASP A 53 1.30 12.14 -7.23
N ALA A 54 0.46 13.05 -6.72
CA ALA A 54 0.86 14.01 -5.69
C ALA A 54 0.63 13.50 -4.27
N TRP A 55 0.07 12.29 -4.10
CA TRP A 55 -0.11 11.71 -2.78
C TRP A 55 1.25 11.25 -2.26
N THR A 56 1.57 11.69 -1.05
CA THR A 56 2.81 11.33 -0.35
C THR A 56 2.44 10.61 0.93
N VAL A 57 3.12 9.50 1.22
CA VAL A 57 3.01 8.80 2.49
C VAL A 57 4.39 8.69 3.09
N ASP A 58 4.48 8.93 4.39
CA ASP A 58 5.73 8.77 5.12
C ASP A 58 5.99 7.28 5.35
N GLU A 59 7.24 6.84 5.20
CA GLU A 59 7.61 5.46 5.51
C GLU A 59 7.41 5.09 6.99
N SER A 60 7.30 6.11 7.85
CA SER A 60 6.97 5.96 9.27
C SER A 60 5.50 5.63 9.50
N ASP A 61 4.63 6.00 8.56
CA ASP A 61 3.19 5.70 8.59
C ASP A 61 2.87 4.28 8.11
N LEU A 62 3.81 3.66 7.37
CA LEU A 62 3.73 2.30 6.84
C LEU A 62 4.15 1.29 7.91
N THR A 63 3.27 1.05 8.88
CA THR A 63 3.55 0.23 10.06
C THR A 63 2.97 -1.18 10.01
N ASP A 64 2.18 -1.54 8.99
CA ASP A 64 1.50 -2.84 8.94
C ASP A 64 2.44 -4.00 8.60
N GLY A 65 3.49 -3.73 7.83
CA GLY A 65 4.46 -4.77 7.49
C GLY A 65 5.52 -4.33 6.50
N ILE A 66 6.39 -5.27 6.14
CA ILE A 66 7.42 -5.12 5.11
C ILE A 66 7.15 -6.20 4.06
N GLY A 67 7.24 -5.82 2.79
CA GLY A 67 7.10 -6.73 1.67
C GLY A 67 8.14 -7.83 1.71
N GLU A 68 7.69 -9.04 1.37
CA GLU A 68 8.48 -10.27 1.34
C GLU A 68 8.60 -10.82 -0.10
N MET A 69 8.02 -10.13 -1.09
CA MET A 69 8.09 -10.54 -2.49
C MET A 69 9.49 -10.26 -3.05
N ALA A 70 10.32 -11.30 -3.08
CA ALA A 70 11.65 -11.30 -3.69
C ALA A 70 11.60 -11.48 -5.22
#